data_AF-A0A962ASQ7-F1
#
_entry.id   AF-A0A962ASQ7-F1
#
_cell.length_a   1.000
_cell.length_b   1.000
_cell.length_c   1.000
_cell.angle_alpha   90.00
_cell.angle_beta   90.00
_cell.angle_gamma   90.00
#
_symmetry.space_group_name_H-M   'P 1'
#
loop_
_entity.id
_entity.type
_entity.pdbx_description
1 polymer ?
#
loop_
_entity_poly.entity_id
_entity_poly.type
_entity_poly.pdbx_seq_one_letter_code
_entity_poly.pdbx_strand_id
1 'polypeptide(L)'
;NGFGGGKQIVPTDWFAQATTKQKDIGIPGRGYGFQWWTYDDGSVAARGIFGQGIFIDPKRKLVIASNANWTRATKGPENPAREEFYRRVQALVDKE
;
A
#
# COMPACT_ATOMS: atom_id res chain seq x y z
N ASN A 1 -12.99 4.81 -5.35
CA ASN A 1 -13.74 4.76 -6.63
C ASN A 1 -13.14 5.65 -7.72
N GLY A 2 -11.95 6.26 -7.55
CA GLY A 2 -11.29 6.99 -8.63
C GLY A 2 -11.82 8.41 -8.92
N PHE A 3 -12.70 8.94 -8.09
CA PHE A 3 -13.19 10.31 -8.19
C PHE A 3 -12.29 11.27 -7.39
N GLY A 4 -11.84 12.37 -8.00
CA GLY A 4 -10.97 13.35 -7.37
C GLY A 4 -11.00 14.69 -8.09
N GLY A 5 -10.94 15.79 -7.35
CA GLY A 5 -10.97 17.14 -7.93
C GLY A 5 -12.22 17.45 -8.74
N GLY A 6 -13.38 16.91 -8.33
CA GLY A 6 -14.67 17.15 -9.01
C GLY A 6 -14.89 16.34 -10.30
N LYS A 7 -14.00 15.42 -10.66
CA LYS A 7 -14.15 14.57 -11.86
C LYS A 7 -13.74 13.13 -11.61
N GLN A 8 -14.23 12.24 -12.47
CA GLN A 8 -13.83 10.84 -12.51
C GLN A 8 -12.46 10.72 -13.21
N ILE A 9 -11.41 10.30 -12.48
CA ILE A 9 -10.03 10.23 -13.00
C ILE A 9 -9.74 8.90 -13.68
N VAL A 10 -10.26 7.81 -13.12
CA VAL A 10 -10.16 6.43 -13.64
C VAL A 10 -11.55 5.81 -13.66
N PRO A 11 -11.82 4.72 -14.40
CA PRO A 11 -13.10 4.01 -14.31
C PRO A 11 -13.50 3.69 -12.87
N THR A 12 -14.81 3.69 -12.58
CA THR A 12 -15.32 3.58 -11.20
C THR A 12 -14.94 2.28 -10.51
N ASP A 13 -14.74 1.22 -11.29
CA ASP A 13 -14.34 -0.13 -10.88
C ASP A 13 -12.82 -0.35 -10.93
N TRP A 14 -12.05 0.59 -11.50
CA TRP A 14 -10.60 0.42 -11.69
C TRP A 14 -9.88 0.10 -10.39
N PHE A 15 -10.18 0.82 -9.31
CA PHE A 15 -9.52 0.57 -8.01
C PHE A 15 -9.87 -0.82 -7.46
N ALA A 16 -11.11 -1.30 -7.62
CA ALA A 16 -11.47 -2.64 -7.17
C ALA A 16 -10.66 -3.71 -7.91
N GLN A 17 -10.45 -3.53 -9.21
CA GLN A 17 -9.59 -4.42 -10.02
C GLN A 17 -8.10 -4.28 -9.66
N ALA A 18 -7.63 -3.04 -9.46
CA ALA A 18 -6.23 -2.70 -9.20
C ALA A 18 -5.74 -3.21 -7.85
N THR A 19 -6.60 -3.19 -6.83
CA THR A 19 -6.27 -3.63 -5.47
C THR A 19 -6.56 -5.10 -5.23
N THR A 20 -7.05 -5.83 -6.25
CA THR A 20 -7.22 -7.28 -6.21
C THR A 20 -5.92 -7.96 -6.61
N LYS A 21 -5.55 -9.03 -5.88
CA LYS A 21 -4.40 -9.87 -6.23
C LYS A 21 -4.64 -10.56 -7.58
N GLN A 22 -3.88 -10.17 -8.60
CA GLN A 22 -3.90 -10.77 -9.94
C GLN A 22 -2.74 -11.75 -10.14
N LYS A 23 -1.64 -11.57 -9.40
CA LYS A 23 -0.47 -12.44 -9.42
C LYS A 23 0.08 -12.72 -8.03
N ASP A 24 0.49 -13.96 -7.83
CA ASP A 24 1.35 -14.35 -6.72
C ASP A 24 2.75 -13.78 -6.89
N ILE A 25 3.36 -13.44 -5.76
CA ILE A 25 4.73 -12.92 -5.70
C ILE A 25 5.66 -13.82 -4.87
N GLY A 26 5.22 -15.05 -4.57
CA GLY A 26 5.98 -16.00 -3.75
C GLY A 26 6.01 -15.68 -2.26
N ILE A 27 5.19 -14.73 -1.77
CA ILE A 27 5.08 -14.38 -0.35
C ILE A 27 3.62 -14.60 0.08
N PRO A 28 3.36 -15.49 1.06
CA PRO A 28 2.02 -15.69 1.61
C PRO A 28 1.42 -14.39 2.14
N GLY A 29 0.10 -14.21 2.00
CA GLY A 29 -0.57 -12.99 2.45
C GLY A 29 -0.38 -11.79 1.52
N ARG A 30 0.35 -11.94 0.41
CA ARG A 30 0.70 -10.85 -0.50
C ARG A 30 0.49 -11.22 -1.96
N GLY A 31 0.35 -10.18 -2.77
CA GLY A 31 0.23 -10.31 -4.21
C GLY A 31 0.56 -9.02 -4.95
N TYR A 32 0.24 -9.03 -6.23
CA TYR A 32 0.34 -7.87 -7.09
C TYR A 32 -0.89 -7.76 -7.98
N GLY A 33 -1.41 -6.54 -8.14
CA GLY A 33 -2.56 -6.21 -8.98
C GLY A 33 -2.30 -4.90 -9.72
N PHE A 34 -2.38 -4.91 -11.05
CA PHE A 34 -1.95 -3.81 -11.92
C PHE A 34 -0.59 -3.19 -11.55
N GLN A 35 -0.55 -2.16 -10.71
CA GLN A 35 0.66 -1.45 -10.27
C GLN A 35 0.80 -1.38 -8.73
N TRP A 36 0.01 -2.19 -8.01
CA TRP A 36 -0.07 -2.19 -6.55
C TRP A 36 0.42 -3.51 -5.96
N TRP A 37 1.20 -3.40 -4.87
CA TRP A 37 1.42 -4.50 -3.94
C TRP A 37 0.16 -4.70 -3.11
N THR A 38 -0.41 -5.90 -3.13
CA THR A 38 -1.65 -6.22 -2.42
C THR A 38 -1.38 -7.07 -1.20
N TYR A 39 -2.24 -6.93 -0.18
CA TYR A 39 -2.21 -7.70 1.06
C TYR A 39 -3.58 -8.34 1.27
N ASP A 40 -3.61 -9.54 1.88
CA ASP A 40 -4.85 -10.29 2.08
C ASP A 40 -5.84 -9.60 3.05
N ASP A 41 -5.35 -8.66 3.86
CA ASP A 41 -6.21 -7.82 4.71
C ASP A 41 -6.96 -6.72 3.94
N GLY A 42 -6.71 -6.58 2.63
CA GLY A 42 -7.34 -5.60 1.75
C GLY A 42 -6.59 -4.26 1.67
N SER A 43 -5.48 -4.11 2.40
CA SER A 43 -4.58 -2.97 2.21
C SER A 43 -3.76 -3.10 0.94
N VAL A 44 -3.22 -1.99 0.44
CA VAL A 44 -2.34 -1.96 -0.73
C VAL A 44 -1.19 -0.97 -0.55
N ALA A 45 -0.10 -1.19 -1.29
CA ALA A 45 1.02 -0.27 -1.31
C ALA A 45 1.56 -0.03 -2.73
N ALA A 46 1.96 1.21 -3.00
CA ALA A 46 2.90 1.54 -4.07
C ALA A 46 4.26 1.78 -3.42
N ARG A 47 5.32 1.15 -3.93
CA ARG A 47 6.65 1.18 -3.32
C ARG A 47 7.69 1.59 -4.35
N GLY A 48 8.46 2.62 -4.03
CA GLY A 48 9.65 3.01 -4.77
C GLY A 48 10.93 2.58 -4.03
N ILE A 49 12.04 2.50 -4.77
CA ILE A 49 13.36 2.29 -4.18
C ILE A 49 13.75 3.44 -3.26
N PHE A 50 14.69 3.20 -2.34
CA PHE A 50 15.15 4.18 -1.34
C PHE A 50 14.08 4.65 -0.35
N GLY A 51 12.98 3.89 -0.23
CA GLY A 51 11.99 4.07 0.84
C GLY A 51 10.72 4.85 0.46
N GLN A 52 10.52 5.16 -0.82
CA GLN A 52 9.28 5.82 -1.25
C GLN A 52 8.09 4.87 -1.03
N GLY A 53 6.99 5.40 -0.52
CA GLY A 53 5.82 4.59 -0.19
C GLY A 53 4.51 5.35 -0.20
N ILE A 54 3.49 4.73 -0.78
CA ILE A 54 2.09 5.04 -0.51
C ILE A 54 1.49 3.76 0.03
N PHE A 55 0.93 3.80 1.23
CA PHE A 55 0.17 2.69 1.81
C PHE A 55 -1.28 3.15 2.03
N ILE A 56 -2.23 2.31 1.64
CA ILE A 56 -3.66 2.59 1.70
C ILE A 56 -4.34 1.42 2.41
N ASP A 57 -5.08 1.73 3.48
CA ASP A 57 -5.96 0.80 4.17
C ASP A 57 -7.40 1.34 4.09
N PRO A 58 -8.22 0.79 3.16
CA PRO A 58 -9.60 1.24 2.99
C PRO A 58 -10.48 0.98 4.21
N LYS A 59 -10.24 -0.09 4.97
CA LYS A 59 -11.06 -0.45 6.14
C LYS A 59 -10.94 0.63 7.22
N ARG A 60 -9.73 1.15 7.40
CA ARG A 60 -9.42 2.21 8.38
C ARG A 60 -9.51 3.62 7.82
N LYS A 61 -9.88 3.78 6.53
CA LYS A 61 -9.83 5.07 5.81
C LYS A 61 -8.47 5.77 5.96
N LEU A 62 -7.40 4.98 5.97
CA LEU A 62 -6.05 5.44 6.27
C LEU A 62 -5.20 5.49 4.99
N VAL A 63 -4.46 6.59 4.83
CA VAL A 63 -3.41 6.74 3.83
C VAL A 63 -2.13 7.17 4.53
N ILE A 64 -1.04 6.46 4.26
CA ILE A 64 0.31 6.83 4.71
C ILE A 64 1.15 7.13 3.47
N ALA A 65 1.60 8.37 3.34
CA ALA A 65 2.56 8.79 2.34
C ALA A 65 3.95 8.91 2.97
N SER A 66 4.95 8.32 2.34
CA SER A 66 6.33 8.29 2.82
C SER A 66 7.29 8.70 1.71
N ASN A 67 8.12 9.70 2.02
CA ASN A 67 9.27 10.10 1.22
C ASN A 67 10.53 9.86 2.06
N ALA A 68 11.54 9.21 1.47
CA ALA A 68 12.74 8.82 2.20
C ALA A 68 13.96 8.77 1.27
N ASN A 69 15.14 8.67 1.87
CA ASN A 69 16.40 8.47 1.18
C ASN A 69 17.23 7.40 1.91
N TRP A 70 16.75 6.16 1.88
CA TRP A 70 17.47 5.05 2.50
C TRP A 70 18.87 4.90 1.88
N THR A 71 19.84 4.41 2.65
CA THR A 71 21.22 4.26 2.16
C THR A 71 21.36 3.18 1.08
N ARG A 72 20.33 2.35 0.89
CA ARG A 72 20.28 1.27 -0.11
C ARG A 72 18.91 1.27 -0.79
N ALA A 73 18.89 0.89 -2.07
CA ALA A 73 17.68 0.90 -2.89
C ALA A 73 16.58 -0.01 -2.33
N THR A 74 16.92 -1.25 -1.96
CA THR A 74 15.95 -2.28 -1.55
C THR A 74 16.41 -3.20 -0.42
N LYS A 75 17.71 -3.27 -0.10
CA LYS A 75 18.25 -4.21 0.89
C LYS A 75 18.38 -3.56 2.26
N GLY A 76 18.14 -4.34 3.31
CA GLY A 76 18.39 -3.96 4.70
C GLY A 76 17.16 -4.05 5.62
N PRO A 77 17.29 -3.59 6.87
CA PRO A 77 16.22 -3.66 7.88
C PRO A 77 15.06 -2.69 7.61
N GLU A 78 15.21 -1.76 6.67
CA GLU A 78 14.28 -0.67 6.42
C GLU A 78 12.93 -1.18 5.87
N ASN A 79 12.94 -2.24 5.06
CA ASN A 79 11.72 -2.85 4.56
C ASN A 79 10.86 -3.45 5.69
N PRO A 80 11.39 -4.36 6.54
CA PRO A 80 10.66 -4.82 7.74
C PRO A 80 10.19 -3.69 8.65
N ALA A 81 11.04 -2.68 8.89
CA ALA A 81 10.70 -1.53 9.73
C ALA A 81 9.52 -0.72 9.17
N ARG A 82 9.45 -0.52 7.84
CA ARG A 82 8.30 0.11 7.17
C ARG A 82 7.00 -0.67 7.39
N GLU A 83 7.06 -2.00 7.27
CA GLU A 83 5.88 -2.84 7.50
C GLU A 83 5.43 -2.83 8.95
N GLU A 84 6.37 -2.78 9.89
CA GLU A 84 6.05 -2.63 11.31
C GLU A 84 5.43 -1.26 11.61
N PHE A 85 5.96 -0.19 11.02
CA PHE A 85 5.38 1.14 11.12
C PHE A 85 3.91 1.16 10.68
N TYR A 86 3.59 0.57 9.51
CA TYR A 86 2.20 0.47 9.04
C TYR A 86 1.30 -0.25 10.05
N ARG A 87 1.72 -1.41 10.56
CA ARG A 87 0.96 -2.16 11.57
C ARG A 87 0.74 -1.38 12.86
N ARG A 88 1.75 -0.62 13.31
CA ARG A 88 1.62 0.20 14.51
C ARG A 88 0.62 1.34 14.31
N VAL A 89 0.64 2.01 13.15
CA VAL A 89 -0.35 3.05 12.84
C VAL A 89 -1.75 2.47 12.75
N GLN A 90 -1.93 1.33 12.07
CA GLN A 90 -3.22 0.62 12.02
C GLN A 90 -3.75 0.32 13.43
N ALA A 91 -2.90 -0.21 14.32
CA ALA A 91 -3.29 -0.55 15.69
C ALA A 91 -3.57 0.68 16.58
N LEU A 92 -3.03 1.85 16.25
CA LEU A 92 -3.37 3.10 16.93
C LEU A 92 -4.74 3.61 16.48
N VAL A 93 -5.01 3.58 15.17
CA VAL A 93 -6.32 3.95 14.61
C VAL A 93 -7.43 3.05 15.14
N ASP A 94 -7.17 1.75 15.33
CA ASP A 94 -8.17 0.81 15.87
C ASP A 94 -8.55 1.06 17.34
N LYS A 95 -7.81 1.90 18.06
CA LYS A 95 -8.05 2.23 19.48
C LYS A 95 -8.84 3.53 19.68
N GLU A 96 -9.04 4.30 18.61
CA GLU A 96 -9.88 5.51 18.62
C GLU A 96 -11.36 5.14 18.52
#